data_AF-A0A453CGY4-F1
#
_entry.id   AF-A0A453CGY4-F1
#
_cell.length_a   1.000
_cell.length_b   1.000
_cell.length_c   1.000
_cell.angle_alpha   90.00
_cell.angle_beta   90.00
_cell.angle_gamma   90.00
#
_symmetry.space_group_name_H-M   'P 1'
#
loop_
_entity.id
_entity.type
_entity.pdbx_description
1 polymer ?
#
loop_
_entity_poly.entity_id
_entity_poly.type
_entity_poly.pdbx_seq_one_letter_code
_entity_poly.pdbx_strand_id
1 'polypeptide(L)'
;MLILTVYSLRSRLKTGSASPFPVSDDEISNSTAAISYDEQRRKELFQKDQIPWYIAYGGYVAVAAVSIGTVPQIFPQLKWYQILVAYMVAPVLAFCNAYGAGLTDWSLVTTYGKLAIFAFGAWTGASNGGVLAGLAACGVMMSIVSTACDLMQDFKTGYLTLASPRSMFISQIIGTAMGCVIAPCVFWLFYKAFEDVGVSGSEYPAPNAAIFRSMAILGVDGFSSLPKNCITLCYIFFVGAIAVNLIRDLVPKKVSRFMPIPMAMAIPFYLGPYFGIDMFIGTVILFVWQRLDKVKSDTYAPAVASGLICGDGLWVLPQSMLALAKVKPPICMKFLSRGVNAKVDAFIATLS
;
A
#
# COMPACT_ATOMS: atom_id res chain seq x y z
N MET A 1 3.68 21.64 -0.56
CA MET A 1 2.62 21.48 -1.59
C MET A 1 1.52 22.52 -1.43
N LEU A 2 0.79 22.58 -0.31
CA LEU A 2 -0.33 23.53 -0.12
C LEU A 2 -0.03 25.00 -0.46
N ILE A 3 1.14 25.53 -0.11
CA ILE A 3 1.51 26.92 -0.41
C ILE A 3 1.72 27.13 -1.92
N LEU A 4 2.38 26.17 -2.59
CA LEU A 4 2.55 26.19 -4.05
C LEU A 4 1.21 25.99 -4.76
N THR A 5 0.31 25.18 -4.20
CA THR A 5 -1.05 24.99 -4.70
C THR A 5 -1.87 26.27 -4.54
N VAL A 6 -1.77 26.97 -3.40
CA VAL A 6 -2.47 28.24 -3.17
C VAL A 6 -1.88 29.36 -4.04
N TYR A 7 -0.56 29.39 -4.23
CA TYR A 7 0.09 30.36 -5.10
C TYR A 7 -0.26 30.12 -6.58
N SER A 8 -0.29 28.86 -7.03
CA SER A 8 -0.71 28.51 -8.39
C SER A 8 -2.21 28.76 -8.61
N LEU A 9 -3.06 28.53 -7.60
CA LEU A 9 -4.49 28.86 -7.65
C LEU A 9 -4.72 30.38 -7.72
N ARG A 10 -3.99 31.17 -6.91
CA ARG A 10 -4.04 32.64 -6.95
C ARG A 10 -3.52 33.20 -8.27
N SER A 11 -2.47 32.60 -8.83
CA SER A 11 -1.96 32.95 -10.15
C SER A 11 -3.01 32.67 -11.22
N ARG A 12 -3.62 31.47 -11.24
CA ARG A 12 -4.69 31.08 -12.19
C ARG A 12 -5.95 31.94 -12.08
N LEU A 13 -6.32 32.38 -10.89
CA LEU A 13 -7.44 33.31 -10.67
C LEU A 13 -7.15 34.72 -11.22
N LYS A 14 -5.88 35.13 -11.32
CA LYS A 14 -5.48 36.43 -11.89
C LYS A 14 -5.43 36.44 -13.42
N THR A 15 -5.16 35.30 -14.07
CA THR A 15 -4.95 35.25 -15.53
C THR A 15 -6.17 34.85 -16.36
N GLY A 16 -7.33 34.58 -15.76
CA GLY A 16 -8.60 34.40 -16.51
C GLY A 16 -8.60 33.30 -17.59
N SER A 17 -7.63 32.37 -17.56
CA SER A 17 -7.50 31.31 -18.56
C SER A 17 -8.17 30.03 -18.07
N ALA A 18 -9.29 29.69 -18.70
CA ALA A 18 -10.03 28.46 -18.48
C ALA A 18 -9.46 27.33 -19.35
N SER A 19 -8.47 26.60 -18.83
CA SER A 19 -8.12 25.27 -19.34
C SER A 19 -7.60 24.35 -18.21
N PRO A 20 -7.97 23.05 -18.20
CA PRO A 20 -8.06 22.28 -16.95
C PRO A 20 -6.76 21.57 -16.50
N PHE A 21 -5.64 21.74 -17.21
CA PHE A 21 -4.43 20.92 -16.96
C PHE A 21 -3.15 21.76 -16.87
N PRO A 22 -2.13 21.33 -16.10
CA PRO A 22 -0.81 21.95 -16.12
C PRO A 22 0.00 21.33 -17.27
N VAL A 23 0.13 22.04 -18.39
CA VAL A 23 1.10 21.72 -19.43
C VAL A 23 2.35 22.53 -19.14
N SER A 24 3.47 21.86 -18.94
CA SER A 24 4.80 22.47 -18.95
C SER A 24 5.16 22.75 -20.40
N ASP A 25 5.09 24.02 -20.81
CA ASP A 25 5.57 24.46 -22.12
C ASP A 25 7.10 24.60 -22.07
N ASP A 26 7.81 23.59 -22.57
CA ASP A 26 9.16 23.74 -23.11
C ASP A 26 9.40 22.64 -24.19
N GLU A 27 9.78 23.09 -25.39
CA GLU A 27 10.31 22.35 -26.58
C GLU A 27 9.38 21.89 -27.75
N ILE A 28 9.22 22.79 -28.74
CA ILE A 28 9.34 22.68 -30.23
C ILE A 28 8.57 21.55 -31.00
N SER A 29 7.31 21.88 -31.32
CA SER A 29 6.58 21.83 -32.61
C SER A 29 6.59 20.67 -33.63
N ASN A 30 7.26 19.53 -33.46
CA ASN A 30 7.04 18.35 -34.34
C ASN A 30 6.58 17.08 -33.60
N SER A 31 6.86 16.99 -32.30
CA SER A 31 6.42 15.91 -31.40
C SER A 31 4.96 16.06 -30.97
N THR A 32 4.42 17.28 -30.96
CA THR A 32 3.08 17.59 -30.43
C THR A 32 1.95 16.95 -31.24
N ALA A 33 2.10 16.87 -32.57
CA ALA A 33 1.06 16.30 -33.44
C ALA A 33 0.95 14.77 -33.33
N ALA A 34 2.08 14.06 -33.26
CA ALA A 34 2.12 12.60 -33.07
C ALA A 34 1.67 12.20 -31.65
N ILE A 35 2.12 12.92 -30.63
CA ILE A 35 1.65 12.73 -29.24
C ILE A 35 0.14 13.01 -29.14
N SER A 36 -0.36 14.04 -29.84
CA SER A 36 -1.79 14.34 -29.91
C SER A 36 -2.60 13.25 -30.62
N TYR A 37 -2.08 12.66 -31.71
CA TYR A 37 -2.74 11.57 -32.43
C TYR A 37 -2.79 10.28 -31.61
N ASP A 38 -1.66 9.89 -31.01
CA ASP A 38 -1.60 8.72 -30.13
C ASP A 38 -2.53 8.89 -28.91
N GLU A 39 -2.57 10.08 -28.33
CA GLU A 39 -3.47 10.38 -27.21
C GLU A 39 -4.94 10.37 -27.64
N GLN A 40 -5.29 10.92 -28.80
CA GLN A 40 -6.64 10.80 -29.37
C GLN A 40 -7.03 9.35 -29.59
N ARG A 41 -6.13 8.53 -30.15
CA ARG A 41 -6.38 7.11 -30.41
C ARG A 41 -6.59 6.31 -29.12
N ARG A 42 -5.77 6.58 -28.10
CA ARG A 42 -5.94 5.97 -26.76
C ARG A 42 -7.28 6.34 -26.15
N LYS A 43 -7.69 7.62 -26.22
CA LYS A 43 -8.99 8.09 -25.73
C LYS A 43 -10.16 7.43 -26.44
N GLU A 44 -10.12 7.37 -27.77
CA GLU A 44 -11.16 6.75 -28.59
C GLU A 44 -11.38 5.28 -28.22
N LEU A 45 -10.29 4.49 -28.14
CA LEU A 45 -10.37 3.07 -27.80
C LEU A 45 -10.81 2.84 -26.36
N PHE A 46 -10.28 3.62 -25.42
CA PHE A 46 -10.65 3.52 -24.01
C PHE A 46 -12.13 3.85 -23.78
N GLN A 47 -12.66 4.87 -24.45
CA GLN A 47 -14.07 5.27 -24.34
C GLN A 47 -15.00 4.27 -25.02
N LYS A 48 -14.62 3.73 -26.18
CA LYS A 48 -15.41 2.73 -26.91
C LYS A 48 -15.70 1.48 -26.07
N ASP A 49 -14.70 1.03 -25.34
CA ASP A 49 -14.76 -0.16 -24.49
C ASP A 49 -15.03 0.17 -23.02
N GLN A 50 -15.56 1.35 -22.70
CA GLN A 50 -15.92 1.70 -21.33
C GLN A 50 -16.99 0.73 -20.79
N ILE A 51 -16.90 0.44 -19.49
CA ILE A 51 -17.89 -0.35 -18.77
C ILE A 51 -19.15 0.51 -18.62
N PRO A 52 -20.33 0.01 -19.04
CA PRO A 52 -21.56 0.76 -18.88
C PRO A 52 -21.86 1.05 -17.41
N TRP A 53 -22.26 2.29 -17.12
CA TRP A 53 -22.47 2.78 -15.75
C TRP A 53 -23.49 1.92 -14.98
N TYR A 54 -24.55 1.45 -15.63
CA TYR A 54 -25.57 0.62 -14.99
C TYR A 54 -25.04 -0.73 -14.49
N ILE A 55 -24.05 -1.32 -15.19
CA ILE A 55 -23.39 -2.55 -14.74
C ILE A 55 -22.53 -2.27 -13.52
N ALA A 56 -21.81 -1.15 -13.51
CA ALA A 56 -20.96 -0.77 -12.39
C ALA A 56 -21.79 -0.47 -11.12
N TYR A 57 -22.80 0.39 -11.21
CA TYR A 57 -23.66 0.70 -10.05
C TYR A 57 -24.52 -0.50 -9.63
N GLY A 58 -25.10 -1.23 -10.58
CA GLY A 58 -25.90 -2.42 -10.28
C GLY A 58 -25.06 -3.51 -9.61
N GLY A 59 -23.86 -3.78 -10.12
CA GLY A 59 -22.91 -4.71 -9.53
C GLY A 59 -22.47 -4.28 -8.13
N TYR A 60 -22.20 -2.99 -7.93
CA TYR A 60 -21.85 -2.45 -6.62
C TYR A 60 -22.97 -2.66 -5.59
N VAL A 61 -24.22 -2.32 -5.94
CA VAL A 61 -25.38 -2.50 -5.07
C VAL A 61 -25.64 -3.98 -4.77
N ALA A 62 -25.51 -4.85 -5.77
CA ALA A 62 -25.69 -6.29 -5.59
C ALA A 62 -24.64 -6.88 -4.63
N VAL A 63 -23.36 -6.55 -4.82
CA VAL A 63 -22.27 -7.01 -3.94
C VAL A 63 -22.39 -6.42 -2.53
N ALA A 64 -22.79 -5.15 -2.42
CA ALA A 64 -23.07 -4.52 -1.13
C ALA A 64 -24.20 -5.24 -0.39
N ALA A 65 -25.30 -5.58 -1.07
CA ALA A 65 -26.42 -6.31 -0.48
C ALA A 65 -25.99 -7.70 0.03
N VAL A 66 -25.19 -8.44 -0.75
CA VAL A 66 -24.64 -9.74 -0.32
C VAL A 66 -23.73 -9.57 0.90
N SER A 67 -22.87 -8.56 0.92
CA SER A 67 -21.96 -8.29 2.04
C SER A 67 -22.71 -7.90 3.32
N ILE A 68 -23.76 -7.07 3.20
CA ILE A 68 -24.63 -6.68 4.32
C ILE A 68 -25.32 -7.91 4.94
N GLY A 69 -25.68 -8.91 4.14
CA GLY A 69 -26.31 -10.14 4.61
C GLY A 69 -25.33 -11.16 5.20
N THR A 70 -24.15 -11.32 4.62
CA THR A 70 -23.21 -12.42 4.95
C THR A 70 -22.19 -12.04 6.03
N VAL A 71 -21.63 -10.82 6.00
CA VAL A 71 -20.57 -10.42 6.94
C VAL A 71 -21.02 -10.45 8.41
N PRO A 72 -22.26 -10.04 8.78
CA PRO A 72 -22.73 -10.18 10.17
C PRO A 72 -22.85 -11.63 10.66
N GLN A 73 -22.98 -12.59 9.75
CA GLN A 73 -23.03 -14.02 10.12
C GLN A 73 -21.64 -14.54 10.48
N ILE A 74 -20.59 -14.00 9.84
CA ILE A 74 -19.19 -14.34 10.11
C ILE A 74 -18.67 -13.57 11.33
N PHE A 75 -19.02 -12.27 11.43
CA PHE A 75 -18.62 -11.37 12.51
C PHE A 75 -19.86 -10.75 13.16
N PRO A 76 -20.48 -11.43 14.14
CA PRO A 76 -21.72 -10.97 14.79
C PRO A 76 -21.63 -9.59 15.45
N GLN A 77 -20.41 -9.16 15.80
CA GLN A 77 -20.13 -7.86 16.40
C GLN A 77 -20.28 -6.69 15.42
N LEU A 78 -20.19 -6.96 14.10
CA LEU A 78 -20.36 -5.97 13.03
C LEU A 78 -21.78 -6.08 12.46
N LYS A 79 -22.66 -5.16 12.85
CA LYS A 79 -24.07 -5.23 12.49
C LYS A 79 -24.32 -4.76 11.05
N TRP A 80 -25.41 -5.25 10.45
CA TRP A 80 -25.78 -4.97 9.05
C TRP A 80 -25.81 -3.46 8.71
N TYR A 81 -26.30 -2.62 9.63
CA TYR A 81 -26.37 -1.17 9.40
C TYR A 81 -24.99 -0.51 9.38
N GLN A 82 -24.00 -1.03 10.12
CA GLN A 82 -22.63 -0.53 10.10
C GLN A 82 -21.98 -0.82 8.75
N ILE A 83 -22.24 -2.01 8.19
CA ILE A 83 -21.77 -2.40 6.87
C ILE A 83 -22.41 -1.52 5.79
N LEU A 84 -23.72 -1.27 5.87
CA LEU A 84 -24.41 -0.36 4.96
C LEU A 84 -23.73 1.02 4.95
N VAL A 85 -23.43 1.58 6.14
CA VAL A 85 -22.71 2.86 6.23
C VAL A 85 -21.29 2.75 5.66
N ALA A 86 -20.59 1.64 5.89
CA ALA A 86 -19.27 1.42 5.30
C ALA A 86 -19.32 1.46 3.76
N TYR A 87 -20.30 0.79 3.13
CA TYR A 87 -20.50 0.84 1.67
C TYR A 87 -20.96 2.21 1.17
N MET A 88 -21.66 3.01 1.97
CA MET A 88 -21.99 4.38 1.58
C MET A 88 -20.76 5.30 1.55
N VAL A 89 -19.83 5.11 2.50
CA VAL A 89 -18.63 5.97 2.64
C VAL A 89 -17.46 5.49 1.78
N ALA A 90 -17.34 4.17 1.55
CA ALA A 90 -16.19 3.58 0.88
C ALA A 90 -15.91 4.14 -0.54
N PRO A 91 -16.89 4.43 -1.41
CA PRO A 91 -16.61 4.99 -2.74
C PRO A 91 -15.90 6.34 -2.70
N VAL A 92 -16.23 7.20 -1.72
CA VAL A 92 -15.58 8.49 -1.53
C VAL A 92 -14.11 8.29 -1.15
N LEU A 93 -13.84 7.39 -0.19
CA LEU A 93 -12.48 7.08 0.25
C LEU A 93 -11.67 6.37 -0.84
N ALA A 94 -12.32 5.48 -1.60
CA ALA A 94 -11.73 4.78 -2.73
C ALA A 94 -11.31 5.75 -3.83
N PHE A 95 -12.16 6.73 -4.17
CA PHE A 95 -11.82 7.80 -5.11
C PHE A 95 -10.62 8.62 -4.62
N CYS A 96 -10.63 9.07 -3.37
CA CYS A 96 -9.51 9.83 -2.79
C CYS A 96 -8.20 9.02 -2.82
N ASN A 97 -8.26 7.73 -2.50
CA ASN A 97 -7.09 6.85 -2.54
C ASN A 97 -6.58 6.63 -3.96
N ALA A 98 -7.44 6.28 -4.90
CA ALA A 98 -7.07 6.04 -6.29
C ALA A 98 -6.48 7.32 -6.93
N TYR A 99 -7.11 8.47 -6.70
CA TYR A 99 -6.58 9.75 -7.17
C TYR A 99 -5.21 10.07 -6.55
N GLY A 100 -5.08 9.90 -5.22
CA GLY A 100 -3.82 10.10 -4.51
C GLY A 100 -2.72 9.19 -5.07
N ALA A 101 -3.00 7.90 -5.20
CA ALA A 101 -2.08 6.92 -5.76
C ALA A 101 -1.73 7.23 -7.22
N GLY A 102 -2.66 7.75 -8.01
CA GLY A 102 -2.39 8.17 -9.39
C GLY A 102 -1.41 9.34 -9.49
N LEU A 103 -1.29 10.19 -8.45
CA LEU A 103 -0.35 11.31 -8.38
C LEU A 103 0.98 10.96 -7.71
N THR A 104 0.98 10.03 -6.77
CA THR A 104 2.14 9.71 -5.92
C THR A 104 2.75 8.35 -6.22
N ASP A 105 2.13 7.55 -7.09
CA ASP A 105 2.39 6.11 -7.28
C ASP A 105 2.36 5.32 -5.96
N TRP A 106 1.64 5.83 -4.95
CA TRP A 106 1.58 5.22 -3.62
C TRP A 106 0.16 5.13 -3.07
N SER A 107 -0.26 3.90 -2.75
CA SER A 107 -1.57 3.60 -2.19
C SER A 107 -1.59 3.73 -0.66
N LEU A 108 -2.62 4.36 -0.11
CA LEU A 108 -2.81 4.58 1.34
C LEU A 108 -3.90 3.67 1.93
N VAL A 109 -4.18 2.52 1.30
CA VAL A 109 -5.20 1.53 1.71
C VAL A 109 -5.15 1.22 3.21
N THR A 110 -3.96 0.97 3.75
CA THR A 110 -3.78 0.65 5.17
C THR A 110 -4.19 1.80 6.10
N THR A 111 -4.09 3.05 5.64
CA THR A 111 -4.53 4.23 6.40
C THR A 111 -6.05 4.31 6.42
N TYR A 112 -6.70 4.14 5.27
CA TYR A 112 -8.17 4.10 5.20
C TYR A 112 -8.75 2.91 5.99
N GLY A 113 -8.08 1.77 5.97
CA GLY A 113 -8.39 0.63 6.84
C GLY A 113 -8.37 1.01 8.32
N LYS A 114 -7.29 1.64 8.79
CA LYS A 114 -7.18 2.12 10.18
C LYS A 114 -8.26 3.15 10.54
N LEU A 115 -8.66 4.02 9.62
CA LEU A 115 -9.80 4.93 9.85
C LEU A 115 -11.09 4.15 10.09
N ALA A 116 -11.34 3.07 9.33
CA ALA A 116 -12.48 2.19 9.56
C ALA A 116 -12.40 1.49 10.92
N ILE A 117 -11.21 1.05 11.35
CA ILE A 117 -11.00 0.50 12.70
C ILE A 117 -11.44 1.51 13.76
N PHE A 118 -10.96 2.75 13.68
CA PHE A 118 -11.29 3.78 14.67
C PHE A 118 -12.77 4.14 14.65
N ALA A 119 -13.37 4.32 13.48
CA ALA A 119 -14.78 4.70 13.37
C ALA A 119 -15.72 3.58 13.84
N PHE A 120 -15.57 2.36 13.29
CA PHE A 120 -16.49 1.26 13.58
C PHE A 120 -16.17 0.55 14.90
N GLY A 121 -14.90 0.48 15.29
CA GLY A 121 -14.49 -0.06 16.59
C GLY A 121 -15.01 0.79 17.74
N ALA A 122 -14.83 2.12 17.68
CA ALA A 122 -15.40 3.04 18.67
C ALA A 122 -16.93 3.01 18.67
N TRP A 123 -17.57 2.92 17.50
CA TRP A 123 -19.03 2.86 17.40
C TRP A 123 -19.62 1.61 18.05
N THR A 124 -19.01 0.44 17.85
CA THR A 124 -19.47 -0.79 18.49
C THR A 124 -19.18 -0.79 20.00
N GLY A 125 -18.06 -0.19 20.41
CA GLY A 125 -17.66 -0.07 21.81
C GLY A 125 -17.03 -1.35 22.39
N ALA A 126 -16.28 -1.20 23.48
CA ALA A 126 -15.52 -2.30 24.09
C ALA A 126 -16.41 -3.47 24.55
N SER A 127 -17.55 -3.15 25.16
CA SER A 127 -18.49 -4.13 25.72
C SER A 127 -19.15 -5.04 24.68
N ASN A 128 -19.21 -4.61 23.42
CA ASN A 128 -19.85 -5.36 22.34
C ASN A 128 -18.84 -5.95 21.35
N GLY A 129 -17.56 -6.03 21.73
CA GLY A 129 -16.51 -6.60 20.88
C GLY A 129 -16.05 -5.66 19.76
N GLY A 130 -15.93 -4.36 20.04
CA GLY A 130 -15.50 -3.33 19.08
C GLY A 130 -14.16 -3.61 18.40
N VAL A 131 -13.25 -4.36 19.04
CA VAL A 131 -11.96 -4.74 18.43
C VAL A 131 -12.20 -5.64 17.21
N LEU A 132 -13.07 -6.64 17.34
CA LEU A 132 -13.41 -7.56 16.25
C LEU A 132 -14.21 -6.83 15.16
N ALA A 133 -15.20 -6.01 15.55
CA ALA A 133 -16.00 -5.24 14.61
C ALA A 133 -15.15 -4.25 13.80
N GLY A 134 -14.22 -3.54 14.46
CA GLY A 134 -13.29 -2.61 13.83
C GLY A 134 -12.34 -3.30 12.85
N LEU A 135 -11.79 -4.47 13.20
CA LEU A 135 -10.95 -5.27 12.30
C LEU A 135 -11.73 -5.81 11.10
N ALA A 136 -12.96 -6.27 11.30
CA ALA A 136 -13.82 -6.73 10.20
C ALA A 136 -14.17 -5.57 9.24
N ALA A 137 -14.57 -4.42 9.79
CA ALA A 137 -14.85 -3.21 9.00
C ALA A 137 -13.60 -2.70 8.26
N CYS A 138 -12.42 -2.82 8.88
CA CYS A 138 -11.14 -2.54 8.25
C CYS A 138 -10.90 -3.42 7.02
N GLY A 139 -11.15 -4.73 7.13
CA GLY A 139 -11.03 -5.66 6.01
C GLY A 139 -11.91 -5.24 4.84
N VAL A 140 -13.19 -4.99 5.10
CA VAL A 140 -14.15 -4.52 4.07
C VAL A 140 -13.67 -3.21 3.42
N MET A 141 -13.27 -2.22 4.23
CA MET A 141 -12.80 -0.93 3.72
C MET A 141 -11.53 -1.07 2.90
N MET A 142 -10.55 -1.84 3.38
CA MET A 142 -9.29 -2.06 2.68
C MET A 142 -9.51 -2.76 1.34
N SER A 143 -10.37 -3.77 1.27
CA SER A 143 -10.69 -4.45 0.02
C SER A 143 -11.28 -3.48 -1.00
N ILE A 144 -12.27 -2.67 -0.65
CA ILE A 144 -12.90 -1.71 -1.59
C ILE A 144 -11.88 -0.67 -2.06
N VAL A 145 -11.13 -0.08 -1.13
CA VAL A 145 -10.18 1.00 -1.42
C VAL A 145 -8.96 0.50 -2.20
N SER A 146 -8.50 -0.73 -1.94
CA SER A 146 -7.40 -1.35 -2.69
C SER A 146 -7.85 -1.67 -4.10
N THR A 147 -8.95 -2.42 -4.26
CA THR A 147 -9.42 -2.84 -5.58
C THR A 147 -9.71 -1.66 -6.49
N ALA A 148 -10.24 -0.55 -5.98
CA ALA A 148 -10.43 0.67 -6.77
C ALA A 148 -9.12 1.32 -7.23
N CYS A 149 -8.10 1.32 -6.36
CA CYS A 149 -6.78 1.85 -6.67
C CYS A 149 -6.05 0.98 -7.70
N ASP A 150 -6.05 -0.34 -7.48
CA ASP A 150 -5.38 -1.31 -8.34
C ASP A 150 -6.04 -1.30 -9.74
N LEU A 151 -7.37 -1.30 -9.81
CA LEU A 151 -8.10 -1.21 -11.07
C LEU A 151 -7.83 0.11 -11.82
N MET A 152 -7.62 1.23 -11.11
CA MET A 152 -7.22 2.49 -11.75
C MET A 152 -5.82 2.37 -12.38
N GLN A 153 -4.88 1.70 -11.72
CA GLN A 153 -3.54 1.46 -12.25
C GLN A 153 -3.59 0.51 -13.46
N ASP A 154 -4.42 -0.54 -13.40
CA ASP A 154 -4.65 -1.45 -14.51
C ASP A 154 -5.22 -0.69 -15.70
N PHE A 155 -6.26 0.13 -15.51
CA PHE A 155 -6.84 0.95 -16.58
C PHE A 155 -5.85 1.97 -17.16
N LYS A 156 -4.96 2.55 -16.35
CA LYS A 156 -3.87 3.41 -16.85
C LYS A 156 -2.92 2.60 -17.73
N THR A 157 -2.54 1.40 -17.30
CA THR A 157 -1.70 0.49 -18.08
C THR A 157 -2.39 0.08 -19.38
N GLY A 158 -3.69 -0.22 -19.33
CA GLY A 158 -4.49 -0.57 -20.49
C GLY A 158 -4.61 0.58 -21.48
N TYR A 159 -4.85 1.78 -20.97
CA TYR A 159 -4.87 3.00 -21.76
C TYR A 159 -3.54 3.24 -22.49
N LEU A 160 -2.40 3.00 -21.83
CA LEU A 160 -1.08 3.15 -22.44
C LEU A 160 -0.74 2.06 -23.46
N THR A 161 -1.19 0.82 -23.21
CA THR A 161 -0.95 -0.36 -24.05
C THR A 161 -2.01 -0.60 -25.11
N LEU A 162 -3.02 0.27 -25.21
CA LEU A 162 -4.20 0.12 -26.08
C LEU A 162 -5.01 -1.16 -25.82
N ALA A 163 -4.90 -1.72 -24.61
CA ALA A 163 -5.67 -2.87 -24.18
C ALA A 163 -7.11 -2.46 -23.81
N SER A 164 -8.06 -3.37 -24.04
CA SER A 164 -9.48 -3.11 -23.75
C SER A 164 -9.76 -3.03 -22.24
N PRO A 165 -10.36 -1.93 -21.72
CA PRO A 165 -10.78 -1.82 -20.32
C PRO A 165 -11.75 -2.91 -19.87
N ARG A 166 -12.63 -3.39 -20.77
CA ARG A 166 -13.53 -4.51 -20.50
C ARG A 166 -12.79 -5.80 -20.20
N SER A 167 -11.78 -6.13 -21.02
CA SER A 167 -10.96 -7.31 -20.81
C SER A 167 -10.23 -7.23 -19.48
N MET A 168 -9.66 -6.08 -19.13
CA MET A 168 -9.00 -5.88 -17.83
C MET A 168 -9.95 -6.07 -16.65
N PHE A 169 -11.16 -5.50 -16.74
CA PHE A 169 -12.17 -5.68 -15.69
C PHE A 169 -12.62 -7.13 -15.53
N ILE A 170 -12.83 -7.85 -16.64
CA ILE A 170 -13.18 -9.28 -16.60
C ILE A 170 -12.02 -10.09 -16.01
N SER A 171 -10.78 -9.81 -16.39
CA SER A 171 -9.60 -10.45 -15.80
C SER A 171 -9.52 -10.21 -14.29
N GLN A 172 -9.81 -8.99 -13.84
CA GLN A 172 -9.86 -8.67 -12.40
C GLN A 172 -10.94 -9.46 -11.66
N ILE A 173 -12.13 -9.62 -12.27
CA ILE A 173 -13.21 -10.44 -11.69
C ILE A 173 -12.78 -11.90 -11.57
N ILE A 174 -12.19 -12.46 -12.62
CA ILE A 174 -11.70 -13.85 -12.63
C ILE A 174 -10.61 -14.04 -11.57
N GLY A 175 -9.62 -13.14 -11.54
CA GLY A 175 -8.53 -13.18 -10.57
C GLY A 175 -9.03 -13.05 -9.13
N THR A 176 -10.01 -12.17 -8.88
CA THR A 176 -10.64 -12.02 -7.57
C THR A 176 -11.40 -13.28 -7.18
N ALA A 177 -12.18 -13.87 -8.10
CA ALA A 177 -12.93 -15.10 -7.84
C ALA A 177 -11.99 -16.28 -7.51
N MET A 178 -10.89 -16.43 -8.25
CA MET A 178 -9.85 -17.41 -7.94
C MET A 178 -9.22 -17.13 -6.57
N GLY A 179 -8.92 -15.87 -6.26
CA GLY A 179 -8.37 -15.44 -4.97
C GLY A 179 -9.28 -15.78 -3.79
N CYS A 180 -10.60 -15.65 -3.94
CA CYS A 180 -11.57 -16.03 -2.92
C CYS A 180 -11.56 -17.51 -2.56
N VAL A 181 -11.05 -18.39 -3.44
CA VAL A 181 -10.91 -19.83 -3.18
C VAL A 181 -9.48 -20.17 -2.75
N ILE A 182 -8.50 -19.73 -3.52
CA ILE A 182 -7.10 -20.10 -3.32
C ILE A 182 -6.55 -19.52 -2.02
N ALA A 183 -6.80 -18.24 -1.72
CA ALA A 183 -6.20 -17.61 -0.55
C ALA A 183 -6.68 -18.23 0.79
N PRO A 184 -7.99 -18.47 1.01
CA PRO A 184 -8.44 -19.19 2.21
C PRO A 184 -7.91 -20.63 2.28
N CYS A 185 -7.85 -21.35 1.15
CA CYS A 185 -7.32 -22.71 1.12
C CYS A 185 -5.85 -22.77 1.53
N VAL A 186 -5.03 -21.86 0.99
CA VAL A 186 -3.60 -21.75 1.35
C VAL A 186 -3.45 -21.34 2.81
N PHE A 187 -4.21 -20.33 3.27
CA PHE A 187 -4.21 -19.94 4.67
C PHE A 187 -4.56 -21.11 5.59
N TRP A 188 -5.59 -21.88 5.25
CA TRP A 188 -6.02 -23.05 6.04
C TRP A 188 -4.96 -24.15 6.07
N LEU A 189 -4.25 -24.37 4.96
CA LEU A 189 -3.12 -25.30 4.89
C LEU A 189 -2.03 -24.89 5.86
N PHE A 190 -1.59 -23.62 5.83
CA PHE A 190 -0.58 -23.12 6.78
C PHE A 190 -1.07 -23.21 8.22
N TYR A 191 -2.32 -22.81 8.48
CA TYR A 191 -2.92 -22.83 9.81
C TYR A 191 -3.07 -24.24 10.39
N LYS A 192 -3.18 -25.27 9.56
CA LYS A 192 -3.22 -26.68 9.99
C LYS A 192 -1.85 -27.34 10.04
N ALA A 193 -0.91 -26.91 9.19
CA ALA A 193 0.42 -27.49 9.13
C ALA A 193 1.35 -26.98 10.24
N PHE A 194 1.14 -25.75 10.71
CA PHE A 194 1.94 -25.11 11.76
C PHE A 194 1.03 -24.71 12.93
N GLU A 195 1.35 -25.17 14.13
CA GLU A 195 0.51 -24.93 15.33
C GLU A 195 0.67 -23.51 15.91
N ASP A 196 1.71 -22.79 15.50
CA ASP A 196 2.15 -21.52 16.08
C ASP A 196 2.12 -20.34 15.08
N VAL A 197 1.31 -20.43 14.03
CA VAL A 197 1.09 -19.33 13.08
C VAL A 197 0.57 -18.09 13.82
N GLY A 198 1.28 -16.98 13.66
CA GLY A 198 0.93 -15.69 14.27
C GLY A 198 1.45 -15.49 15.69
N VAL A 199 2.09 -16.49 16.29
CA VAL A 199 2.75 -16.36 17.60
C VAL A 199 4.08 -15.61 17.45
N SER A 200 4.42 -14.75 18.41
CA SER A 200 5.69 -14.02 18.37
C SER A 200 6.86 -14.98 18.65
N GLY A 201 7.81 -15.06 17.72
CA GLY A 201 8.98 -15.95 17.84
C GLY A 201 8.78 -17.35 17.25
N SER A 202 7.64 -17.63 16.61
CA SER A 202 7.46 -18.82 15.78
C SER A 202 8.15 -18.67 14.42
N GLU A 203 8.10 -19.74 13.61
CA GLU A 203 8.58 -19.72 12.22
C GLU A 203 7.76 -18.77 11.34
N TYR A 204 6.46 -18.60 11.64
CA TYR A 204 5.54 -17.75 10.89
C TYR A 204 4.88 -16.69 11.79
N PRO A 205 5.64 -15.68 12.26
CA PRO A 205 5.05 -14.58 13.03
C PRO A 205 4.16 -13.73 12.11
N ALA A 206 3.06 -13.20 12.65
CA ALA A 206 2.15 -12.31 11.93
C ALA A 206 2.28 -10.85 12.42
N PRO A 207 3.41 -10.16 12.12
CA PRO A 207 3.69 -8.83 12.66
C PRO A 207 2.63 -7.80 12.26
N ASN A 208 2.17 -7.86 11.01
CA ASN A 208 1.10 -6.97 10.53
C ASN A 208 -0.20 -7.19 11.33
N ALA A 209 -0.59 -8.44 11.59
CA ALA A 209 -1.79 -8.73 12.38
C ALA A 209 -1.69 -8.15 13.81
N ALA A 210 -0.51 -8.22 14.43
CA ALA A 210 -0.28 -7.62 15.75
C ALA A 210 -0.44 -6.08 15.73
N ILE A 211 0.04 -5.41 14.67
CA ILE A 211 -0.13 -3.96 14.49
C ILE A 211 -1.61 -3.62 14.33
N PHE A 212 -2.33 -4.30 13.44
CA PHE A 212 -3.76 -4.05 13.22
C PHE A 212 -4.59 -4.32 14.48
N ARG A 213 -4.30 -5.39 15.22
CA ARG A 213 -4.93 -5.66 16.53
C ARG A 213 -4.67 -4.52 17.52
N SER A 214 -3.44 -4.02 17.59
CA SER A 214 -3.08 -2.92 18.50
C SER A 214 -3.84 -1.63 18.13
N MET A 215 -3.99 -1.34 16.83
CA MET A 215 -4.80 -0.21 16.36
C MET A 215 -6.29 -0.38 16.69
N ALA A 216 -6.80 -1.61 16.65
CA ALA A 216 -8.19 -1.91 17.01
C ALA A 216 -8.46 -1.78 18.51
N ILE A 217 -7.53 -2.21 19.36
CA ILE A 217 -7.59 -1.95 20.80
C ILE A 217 -7.56 -0.45 21.06
N LEU A 218 -6.64 0.27 20.41
CA LEU A 218 -6.53 1.72 20.52
C LEU A 218 -7.82 2.44 20.10
N GLY A 219 -8.49 1.96 19.05
CA GLY A 219 -9.74 2.57 18.59
C GLY A 219 -10.94 2.36 19.51
N VAL A 220 -10.88 1.34 20.35
CA VAL A 220 -11.98 0.96 21.23
C VAL A 220 -11.79 1.52 22.63
N ASP A 221 -10.58 1.40 23.18
CA ASP A 221 -10.25 1.88 24.53
C ASP A 221 -9.80 3.36 24.53
N GLY A 222 -9.58 3.92 23.34
CA GLY A 222 -9.14 5.29 23.16
C GLY A 222 -7.66 5.51 23.47
N PHE A 223 -7.23 6.76 23.32
CA PHE A 223 -5.82 7.15 23.46
C PHE A 223 -5.22 6.93 24.86
N SER A 224 -6.06 6.68 25.87
CA SER A 224 -5.67 6.36 27.24
C SER A 224 -4.91 5.02 27.36
N SER A 225 -5.08 4.12 26.39
CA SER A 225 -4.37 2.83 26.34
C SER A 225 -2.96 2.91 25.77
N LEU A 226 -2.52 4.08 25.30
CA LEU A 226 -1.16 4.27 24.79
C LEU A 226 -0.14 4.40 25.93
N PRO A 227 1.10 3.92 25.73
CA PRO A 227 2.20 4.18 26.65
C PRO A 227 2.37 5.68 26.94
N LYS A 228 2.79 6.02 28.17
CA LYS A 228 3.08 7.39 28.58
C LYS A 228 3.99 8.06 27.54
N ASN A 229 3.65 9.29 27.15
CA ASN A 229 4.32 10.11 26.11
C ASN A 229 4.18 9.65 24.65
N CYS A 230 3.48 8.55 24.33
CA CYS A 230 3.33 8.11 22.94
C CYS A 230 2.64 9.17 22.06
N ILE A 231 1.55 9.78 22.56
CA ILE A 231 0.85 10.86 21.87
C ILE A 231 1.75 12.08 21.68
N THR A 232 2.53 12.45 22.71
CA THR A 232 3.50 13.54 22.63
C THR A 232 4.54 13.28 21.54
N LEU A 233 5.07 12.06 21.46
CA LEU A 233 5.97 11.65 20.39
C LEU A 233 5.29 11.71 19.02
N CYS A 234 4.04 11.24 18.89
CA CYS A 234 3.27 11.35 17.64
C CYS A 234 3.14 12.81 17.19
N TYR A 235 2.81 13.74 18.08
CA TYR A 235 2.75 15.17 17.75
C TYR A 235 4.13 15.74 17.37
N ILE A 236 5.19 15.39 18.10
CA ILE A 236 6.55 15.85 17.78
C ILE A 236 6.97 15.36 16.39
N PHE A 237 6.79 14.07 16.09
CA PHE A 237 7.12 13.51 14.77
C PHE A 237 6.21 14.05 13.67
N PHE A 238 4.93 14.30 13.95
CA PHE A 238 4.01 14.89 12.99
C PHE A 238 4.41 16.33 12.63
N VAL A 239 4.65 17.18 13.63
CA VAL A 239 5.13 18.55 13.43
C VAL A 239 6.51 18.54 12.78
N GLY A 240 7.40 17.65 13.20
CA GLY A 240 8.71 17.45 12.58
C GLY A 240 8.60 17.05 11.10
N ALA A 241 7.69 16.13 10.76
CA ALA A 241 7.45 15.73 9.37
C ALA A 241 6.88 16.87 8.53
N ILE A 242 5.96 17.68 9.08
CA ILE A 242 5.48 18.90 8.40
C ILE A 242 6.62 19.87 8.18
N ALA A 243 7.44 20.13 9.20
CA ALA A 243 8.58 21.03 9.11
C ALA A 243 9.60 20.57 8.06
N VAL A 244 9.98 19.28 8.07
CA VAL A 244 10.91 18.70 7.08
C VAL A 244 10.36 18.84 5.67
N ASN A 245 9.09 18.52 5.44
CA ASN A 245 8.47 18.68 4.12
C ASN A 245 8.40 20.16 3.70
N LEU A 246 8.07 21.07 4.63
CA LEU A 246 8.01 22.50 4.35
C LEU A 246 9.38 23.08 3.99
N ILE A 247 10.42 22.73 4.76
CA ILE A 247 11.80 23.12 4.49
C ILE A 247 12.23 22.58 3.12
N ARG A 248 11.90 21.31 2.82
CA ARG A 248 12.22 20.69 1.52
C ARG A 248 11.58 21.46 0.36
N ASP A 249 10.36 21.96 0.53
CA ASP A 249 9.63 22.72 -0.49
C ASP A 249 10.13 24.17 -0.65
N LEU A 250 10.65 24.78 0.43
CA LEU A 250 11.15 26.17 0.42
C LEU A 250 12.61 26.28 -0.04
N VAL A 251 13.39 25.23 0.15
CA VAL A 251 14.82 25.21 -0.14
C VAL A 251 15.07 24.88 -1.63
N PRO A 252 16.09 25.48 -2.28
CA PRO A 252 16.44 25.20 -3.67
C PRO A 252 16.69 23.70 -3.94
N LYS A 253 16.34 23.25 -5.17
CA LYS A 253 16.37 21.84 -5.61
C LYS A 253 17.69 21.09 -5.37
N LYS A 254 18.82 21.81 -5.33
CA LYS A 254 20.14 21.23 -5.04
C LYS A 254 20.27 20.69 -3.61
N VAL A 255 19.63 21.35 -2.64
CA VAL A 255 19.67 20.94 -1.23
C VAL A 255 18.45 20.09 -0.87
N SER A 256 17.28 20.36 -1.48
CA SER A 256 16.06 19.58 -1.23
C SER A 256 16.16 18.10 -1.68
N ARG A 257 17.11 17.77 -2.58
CA ARG A 257 17.43 16.39 -2.98
C ARG A 257 17.97 15.53 -1.83
N PHE A 258 18.63 16.13 -0.85
CA PHE A 258 19.24 15.42 0.29
C PHE A 258 18.33 15.37 1.51
N MET A 259 17.19 16.07 1.46
CA MET A 259 16.22 16.08 2.55
C MET A 259 15.46 14.75 2.59
N PRO A 260 15.34 14.10 3.76
CA PRO A 260 14.59 12.86 3.87
C PRO A 260 13.10 13.10 3.62
N ILE A 261 12.43 12.09 3.07
CA ILE A 261 10.98 12.09 2.86
C ILE A 261 10.37 11.29 4.01
N PRO A 262 9.65 11.93 4.96
CA PRO A 262 9.12 11.23 6.13
C PRO A 262 8.23 10.02 5.79
N MET A 263 7.47 10.11 4.69
CA MET A 263 6.65 8.99 4.19
C MET A 263 7.49 7.77 3.79
N ALA A 264 8.62 7.98 3.11
CA ALA A 264 9.50 6.88 2.71
C ALA A 264 10.21 6.26 3.92
N MET A 265 10.57 7.08 4.91
CA MET A 265 11.20 6.61 6.16
C MET A 265 10.30 5.70 6.98
N ALA A 266 8.98 5.85 6.90
CA ALA A 266 8.05 5.03 7.68
C ALA A 266 8.02 3.56 7.23
N ILE A 267 8.34 3.26 5.97
CA ILE A 267 8.16 1.92 5.37
C ILE A 267 9.05 0.86 6.05
N PRO A 268 10.38 1.07 6.24
CA PRO A 268 11.22 0.10 6.93
C PRO A 268 10.86 -0.10 8.41
N PHE A 269 10.29 0.91 9.08
CA PHE A 269 9.79 0.74 10.46
C PHE A 269 8.57 -0.19 10.53
N TYR A 270 7.80 -0.31 9.44
CA TYR A 270 6.65 -1.22 9.37
C TYR A 270 7.03 -2.65 8.95
N LEU A 271 7.89 -2.79 7.92
CA LEU A 271 8.21 -4.09 7.34
C LEU A 271 9.42 -4.75 8.00
N GLY A 272 10.37 -3.96 8.48
CA GLY A 272 11.59 -4.44 9.11
C GLY A 272 12.85 -3.84 8.48
N PRO A 273 14.01 -4.05 9.13
CA PRO A 273 15.28 -3.46 8.70
C PRO A 273 15.78 -4.00 7.35
N TYR A 274 15.39 -5.22 6.95
CA TYR A 274 15.76 -5.80 5.65
C TYR A 274 15.31 -4.91 4.49
N PHE A 275 14.07 -4.41 4.54
CA PHE A 275 13.52 -3.52 3.51
C PHE A 275 14.32 -2.22 3.38
N GLY A 276 14.82 -1.68 4.49
CA GLY A 276 15.68 -0.50 4.48
C GLY A 276 17.03 -0.75 3.81
N ILE A 277 17.61 -1.94 4.01
CA ILE A 277 18.86 -2.36 3.37
C ILE A 277 18.64 -2.52 1.86
N ASP A 278 17.55 -3.16 1.45
CA ASP A 278 17.21 -3.38 0.04
C ASP A 278 17.02 -2.05 -0.70
N MET A 279 16.30 -1.10 -0.10
CA MET A 279 16.14 0.26 -0.65
C MET A 279 17.49 0.97 -0.80
N PHE A 280 18.40 0.82 0.18
CA PHE A 280 19.73 1.41 0.11
C PHE A 280 20.54 0.83 -1.05
N ILE A 281 20.60 -0.50 -1.16
CA ILE A 281 21.31 -1.19 -2.24
C ILE A 281 20.74 -0.78 -3.60
N GLY A 282 19.42 -0.80 -3.77
CA GLY A 282 18.77 -0.35 -4.99
C GLY A 282 19.08 1.10 -5.36
N THR A 283 19.13 2.00 -4.37
CA THR A 283 19.50 3.41 -4.56
C THR A 283 20.95 3.56 -4.99
N VAL A 284 21.88 2.79 -4.41
CA VAL A 284 23.30 2.80 -4.79
C VAL A 284 23.48 2.32 -6.23
N ILE A 285 22.81 1.24 -6.63
CA ILE A 285 22.84 0.72 -8.01
C ILE A 285 22.34 1.80 -8.99
N LEU A 286 21.19 2.41 -8.69
CA LEU A 286 20.63 3.48 -9.53
C LEU A 286 21.55 4.69 -9.59
N PHE A 287 22.17 5.09 -8.48
CA PHE A 287 23.08 6.22 -8.42
C PHE A 287 24.34 5.99 -9.27
N VAL A 288 24.94 4.80 -9.19
CA VAL A 288 26.10 4.43 -10.02
C VAL A 288 25.69 4.39 -11.49
N TRP A 289 24.53 3.82 -11.81
CA TRP A 289 24.05 3.75 -13.20
C TRP A 289 23.79 5.15 -13.78
N GLN A 290 23.15 6.05 -13.02
CA GLN A 290 22.95 7.45 -13.42
C GLN A 290 24.26 8.22 -13.68
N ARG A 291 25.35 7.83 -13.01
CA ARG A 291 26.69 8.42 -13.21
C ARG A 291 27.38 7.91 -14.47
N LEU A 292 27.08 6.68 -14.89
CA LEU A 292 27.67 6.05 -16.07
C LEU A 292 26.89 6.39 -17.34
N ASP A 293 25.56 6.25 -17.31
CA ASP A 293 24.69 6.46 -18.47
C ASP A 293 23.31 6.94 -18.00
N LYS A 294 23.14 8.27 -18.00
CA LYS A 294 21.91 8.93 -17.53
C LYS A 294 20.71 8.63 -18.44
N VAL A 295 20.93 8.52 -19.75
CA VAL A 295 19.84 8.34 -20.72
C VAL A 295 19.25 6.94 -20.58
N LYS A 296 20.10 5.90 -20.45
CA LYS A 296 19.63 4.54 -20.20
C LYS A 296 19.02 4.40 -18.82
N SER A 297 19.59 5.02 -17.79
CA SER A 297 19.02 4.91 -16.44
C SER A 297 17.61 5.49 -16.38
N ASP A 298 17.38 6.67 -16.97
CA ASP A 298 16.07 7.32 -16.91
C ASP A 298 15.00 6.54 -17.68
N THR A 299 15.39 5.79 -18.71
CA THR A 299 14.48 4.98 -19.53
C THR A 299 14.22 3.59 -18.94
N TYR A 300 15.25 2.90 -18.45
CA TYR A 300 15.17 1.48 -18.10
C TYR A 300 15.16 1.20 -16.58
N ALA A 301 15.48 2.18 -15.72
CA ALA A 301 15.47 1.95 -14.28
C ALA A 301 14.13 1.45 -13.75
N PRO A 302 12.96 1.97 -14.17
CA PRO A 302 11.67 1.43 -13.72
C PRO A 302 11.49 -0.05 -14.13
N ALA A 303 11.90 -0.42 -15.34
CA ALA A 303 11.82 -1.79 -15.83
C ALA A 303 12.73 -2.74 -15.03
N VAL A 304 13.99 -2.35 -14.78
CA VAL A 304 14.92 -3.15 -13.96
C VAL A 304 14.43 -3.28 -12.53
N ALA A 305 13.94 -2.19 -11.92
CA ALA A 305 13.39 -2.23 -10.57
C ALA A 305 12.19 -3.17 -10.48
N SER A 306 11.27 -3.11 -11.45
CA SER A 306 10.12 -4.03 -11.50
C SER A 306 10.56 -5.50 -11.66
N GLY A 307 11.61 -5.75 -12.44
CA GLY A 307 12.19 -7.09 -12.60
C GLY A 307 12.81 -7.63 -11.31
N LEU A 308 13.51 -6.79 -10.53
CA LEU A 308 14.06 -7.18 -9.24
C LEU A 308 12.97 -7.48 -8.21
N ILE A 309 11.90 -6.66 -8.16
CA ILE A 309 10.74 -6.90 -7.29
C ILE A 309 10.02 -8.20 -7.67
N CYS A 310 9.80 -8.42 -8.97
CA CYS A 310 9.20 -9.66 -9.47
C CYS A 310 10.07 -10.88 -9.17
N GLY A 311 11.40 -10.74 -9.30
CA GLY A 311 12.37 -11.77 -8.98
C GLY A 311 12.34 -12.20 -7.51
N ASP A 312 12.22 -11.24 -6.59
CA ASP A 312 12.04 -11.52 -5.16
C ASP A 312 10.74 -12.32 -4.91
N GLY A 313 9.64 -11.94 -5.56
CA GLY A 313 8.37 -12.69 -5.52
C GLY A 313 8.51 -14.12 -6.06
N LEU A 314 9.25 -14.32 -7.16
CA LEU A 314 9.51 -15.66 -7.71
C LEU A 314 10.37 -16.52 -6.78
N TRP A 315 11.28 -15.93 -6.00
CA TRP A 315 12.14 -16.64 -5.06
C TRP A 315 11.37 -17.26 -3.87
N VAL A 316 10.19 -16.74 -3.55
CA VAL A 316 9.30 -17.30 -2.52
C VAL A 316 8.93 -18.75 -2.81
N LEU A 317 8.81 -19.15 -4.09
CA LEU A 317 8.46 -20.53 -4.47
C LEU A 317 9.56 -21.54 -4.10
N PRO A 318 10.82 -21.40 -4.57
CA PRO A 318 11.94 -22.21 -4.08
C PRO A 318 12.08 -22.19 -2.56
N GLN A 319 11.97 -21.01 -1.92
CA GLN A 319 12.06 -20.89 -0.47
C GLN A 319 11.00 -21.73 0.24
N SER A 320 9.76 -21.70 -0.26
CA SER A 320 8.66 -22.50 0.29
C SER A 320 8.91 -24.00 0.12
N MET A 321 9.45 -24.43 -1.03
CA MET A 321 9.83 -25.83 -1.25
C MET A 321 10.95 -26.29 -0.31
N LEU A 322 11.96 -25.44 -0.09
CA LEU A 322 13.06 -25.72 0.85
C LEU A 322 12.56 -25.82 2.30
N ALA A 323 11.64 -24.93 2.70
CA ALA A 323 11.00 -24.97 4.01
C ALA A 323 10.18 -26.26 4.20
N LEU A 324 9.37 -26.65 3.20
CA LEU A 324 8.61 -27.90 3.20
C LEU A 324 9.51 -29.14 3.28
N ALA A 325 10.65 -29.12 2.59
CA ALA A 325 11.66 -30.18 2.65
C ALA A 325 12.49 -30.16 3.95
N LYS A 326 12.22 -29.23 4.89
CA LYS A 326 12.94 -29.02 6.15
C LYS A 326 14.46 -28.96 5.96
N VAL A 327 14.90 -28.38 4.84
CA VAL A 327 16.32 -28.22 4.53
C VAL A 327 16.91 -27.27 5.56
N LYS A 328 17.85 -27.78 6.36
CA LYS A 328 18.54 -26.94 7.35
C LYS A 328 19.33 -25.85 6.61
N PRO A 329 19.15 -24.57 6.96
CA PRO A 329 19.94 -23.52 6.32
C PRO A 329 21.42 -23.78 6.58
N PRO A 330 22.28 -23.68 5.54
CA PRO A 330 23.71 -23.99 5.65
C PRO A 330 24.45 -23.03 6.58
N ILE A 331 23.88 -21.86 6.86
CA ILE A 331 24.44 -20.84 7.74
C ILE A 331 23.33 -20.38 8.70
N CYS A 332 23.56 -20.53 10.00
CA CYS A 332 22.67 -20.03 11.04
C CYS A 332 23.34 -18.83 11.73
N MET A 333 22.90 -17.62 11.40
CA MET A 333 23.40 -16.39 12.05
C MET A 333 22.52 -16.06 13.26
N LYS A 334 23.11 -16.10 14.46
CA LYS A 334 22.49 -15.59 15.70
C LYS A 334 23.20 -14.32 16.13
N PHE A 335 22.44 -13.25 16.29
CA PHE A 335 22.92 -12.00 16.87
C PHE A 335 22.72 -12.04 18.38
N LEU A 336 23.73 -12.52 19.09
CA LEU A 336 23.71 -12.61 20.55
C LEU A 336 24.40 -11.39 21.17
N SER A 337 23.96 -11.01 22.37
CA SER A 337 24.69 -10.01 23.15
C SER A 337 26.10 -10.51 23.45
N ARG A 338 27.05 -9.58 23.58
CA ARG A 338 28.48 -9.90 23.72
C ARG A 338 28.78 -10.92 24.83
N GLY A 339 28.07 -10.83 25.95
CA GLY A 339 28.22 -11.75 27.08
C GLY A 339 27.65 -13.15 26.82
N VAL A 340 26.62 -13.27 25.98
CA VAL A 340 26.06 -14.57 25.59
C VAL A 340 26.91 -15.20 24.48
N ASN A 341 27.45 -14.39 23.55
CA ASN A 341 28.38 -14.87 22.54
C ASN A 341 29.64 -15.46 23.17
N ALA A 342 30.23 -14.79 24.17
CA ALA A 342 31.40 -15.33 24.87
C ALA A 342 31.14 -16.68 25.55
N LYS A 343 29.91 -16.91 26.06
CA LYS A 343 29.50 -18.21 26.63
C LYS A 343 29.33 -19.27 25.55
N VAL A 344 28.78 -18.90 24.40
CA VAL A 344 28.62 -19.81 23.26
C VAL A 344 29.97 -20.17 22.66
N ASP A 345 30.89 -19.22 22.51
CA ASP A 345 32.26 -19.46 22.02
C ASP A 345 33.03 -20.38 22.97
N ALA A 346 32.91 -20.16 24.29
CA ALA A 346 33.50 -21.04 25.30
C ALA A 346 32.91 -22.47 25.23
N PHE A 347 31.61 -22.60 24.98
CA PHE A 347 30.94 -23.90 24.84
C PHE A 347 31.33 -24.62 23.53
N ILE A 348 31.46 -23.90 22.43
CA ILE A 348 31.93 -24.46 21.15
C ILE A 348 33.39 -24.91 21.27
N ALA A 349 34.23 -24.15 21.95
CA ALA A 349 35.63 -24.53 22.20
C ALA A 349 35.78 -25.80 23.06
N THR A 350 34.78 -26.15 23.88
CA THR A 350 34.76 -27.44 24.61
C THR A 350 34.27 -28.63 23.79
N LEU A 351 33.72 -28.39 22.59
CA LEU A 351 33.20 -29.42 21.68
C LEU A 351 34.17 -29.77 20.53
N SER A 352 35.25 -29.01 20.35
CA SER A 352 36.35 -29.30 19.40
C SER A 352 37.50 -30.02 20.08
#